data_AF-A0A1G7KVG4-F1
#
_entry.id   AF-A0A1G7KVG4-F1
#
_cell.length_a   1.000
_cell.length_b   1.000
_cell.length_c   1.000
_cell.angle_alpha   90.00
_cell.angle_beta   90.00
_cell.angle_gamma   90.00
#
_symmetry.space_group_name_H-M   'P 1'
#
loop_
_entity.id
_entity.type
_entity.pdbx_description
1 polymer ?
#
loop_
_entity_poly.entity_id
_entity_poly.type
_entity_poly.pdbx_seq_one_letter_code
_entity_poly.pdbx_strand_id
1 'polypeptide(L)'
;MKANLILCLLACLALSACTLNSPIPADPAPPPVPAPVIEVISAPPPPPDEVAPLLSYHQSLRRMTQGELLKELSGLGLQKRSPRVAVQMGMALMLTRGSSDLARAQALLDSVATSADVEAAPFRSLAQLLSSNCAETRRLYDHADKLATQQKDNQRRIEQLNEIVEGLKAIERTLPVRPAPTSQVTK
;
A
#
# COMPACT_ATOMS: atom_id res chain seq x y z
N MET A 1 16.62 -2.83 -35.49
CA MET A 1 17.00 -4.07 -34.76
C MET A 1 18.47 -4.13 -34.34
N LYS A 2 19.41 -3.43 -35.00
CA LYS A 2 20.84 -3.45 -34.65
C LYS A 2 21.21 -2.68 -33.37
N ALA A 3 20.48 -1.64 -33.01
CA ALA A 3 20.75 -0.85 -31.79
C ALA A 3 20.47 -1.62 -30.48
N ASN A 4 19.45 -2.50 -30.47
CA ASN A 4 19.12 -3.31 -29.29
C ASN A 4 20.14 -4.43 -29.04
N LEU A 5 20.80 -4.91 -30.10
CA LEU A 5 21.86 -5.91 -29.99
C LEU A 5 23.13 -5.31 -29.36
N ILE A 6 23.42 -4.04 -29.66
CA ILE A 6 24.57 -3.30 -29.10
C ILE A 6 24.34 -2.98 -27.62
N LEU A 7 23.11 -2.64 -27.23
CA LEU A 7 22.76 -2.35 -25.84
C LEU A 7 22.81 -3.60 -24.94
N CYS A 8 22.42 -4.77 -25.47
CA CYS A 8 22.58 -6.05 -24.77
C CYS A 8 24.07 -6.46 -24.63
N LEU A 9 24.90 -6.18 -25.63
CA LEU A 9 26.33 -6.52 -25.58
C LEU A 9 27.05 -5.74 -24.47
N LEU A 10 26.71 -4.45 -24.29
CA LEU A 10 27.29 -3.58 -23.27
C LEU A 10 26.92 -3.98 -21.84
N ALA A 11 25.72 -4.54 -21.63
CA ALA A 11 25.27 -5.04 -20.33
C ALA A 11 25.99 -6.32 -19.89
N CYS A 12 26.45 -7.16 -20.83
CA CYS A 12 27.19 -8.38 -20.53
C CYS A 12 28.66 -8.12 -20.16
N LEU A 13 29.25 -6.99 -20.58
CA LEU A 13 30.64 -6.65 -20.25
C LEU A 13 30.83 -6.18 -18.79
N ALA A 14 29.77 -5.78 -18.09
CA ALA A 14 29.87 -5.30 -16.71
C ALA A 14 29.94 -6.43 -15.64
N LEU A 15 29.68 -7.68 -16.01
CA LEU A 15 29.66 -8.82 -15.07
C LEU A 15 30.94 -9.66 -15.04
N SER A 16 31.97 -9.36 -15.84
CA SER A 16 33.19 -10.18 -15.92
C SER A 16 34.43 -9.58 -15.24
N ALA A 17 34.26 -8.75 -14.22
CA ALA A 17 35.38 -8.10 -13.52
C ALA A 17 35.80 -8.81 -12.22
N CYS A 18 35.82 -10.15 -12.18
CA CYS A 18 36.29 -10.90 -10.99
C CYS A 18 37.13 -12.16 -11.30
N THR A 19 37.80 -12.30 -12.46
CA THR A 19 38.71 -13.45 -12.67
C THR A 19 39.96 -13.07 -13.49
N LEU A 20 40.86 -12.27 -12.90
CA LEU A 20 42.22 -12.15 -13.42
C LEU A 20 43.22 -12.40 -12.28
N ASN A 21 43.45 -13.67 -11.98
CA ASN A 21 44.61 -14.11 -11.23
C ASN A 21 45.44 -14.98 -12.19
N SER A 22 46.46 -14.39 -12.83
CA SER A 22 47.44 -15.14 -13.61
C SER A 22 48.42 -15.82 -12.67
N PRO A 23 48.80 -17.10 -12.91
CA PRO A 23 49.88 -17.72 -12.16
C PRO A 23 51.22 -17.23 -12.71
N ILE A 24 52.00 -16.58 -11.84
CA ILE A 24 53.41 -16.24 -12.08
C ILE A 24 54.22 -17.56 -12.00
N PRO A 25 55.18 -17.81 -12.91
CA PRO A 25 56.07 -18.97 -12.82
C PRO A 25 56.83 -18.97 -11.49
N ALA A 26 56.78 -20.09 -10.76
CA ALA A 26 57.41 -20.25 -9.47
C ALA A 26 58.94 -20.27 -9.58
N ASP A 27 59.61 -19.38 -8.85
CA ASP A 27 61.00 -19.58 -8.43
C ASP A 27 61.08 -20.73 -7.41
N PRO A 28 62.23 -21.41 -7.26
CA PRO A 28 62.38 -22.54 -6.34
C PRO A 28 62.09 -22.13 -4.90
N ALA A 29 61.13 -22.82 -4.26
CA ALA A 29 60.67 -22.53 -2.92
C ALA A 29 61.78 -22.71 -1.85
N PRO A 30 62.02 -21.72 -0.98
CA PRO A 30 62.72 -21.92 0.29
C PRO A 30 61.85 -22.75 1.26
N PRO A 31 62.45 -23.44 2.25
CA PRO A 31 61.79 -24.44 3.08
C PRO A 31 60.55 -23.89 3.82
N PRO A 32 59.52 -24.74 4.03
CA PRO A 32 58.21 -24.31 4.48
C PRO A 32 58.26 -23.76 5.90
N VAL A 33 57.98 -22.48 6.03
CA VAL A 33 57.61 -21.86 7.32
C VAL A 33 56.16 -22.28 7.61
N PRO A 34 55.83 -22.79 8.81
CA PRO A 34 54.47 -23.21 9.13
C PRO A 34 53.49 -22.05 8.96
N ALA A 35 52.44 -22.25 8.14
CA ALA A 35 51.41 -21.25 7.90
C ALA A 35 50.67 -20.93 9.22
N PRO A 36 50.41 -19.65 9.54
CA PRO A 36 49.54 -19.32 10.65
C PRO A 36 48.14 -19.84 10.36
N VAL A 37 47.63 -20.69 11.24
CA VAL A 37 46.26 -21.19 11.20
C VAL A 37 45.34 -19.99 11.36
N ILE A 38 44.69 -19.57 10.27
CA ILE A 38 43.60 -18.60 10.33
C ILE A 38 42.40 -19.36 10.90
N GLU A 39 42.15 -19.17 12.19
CA GLU A 39 40.96 -19.67 12.86
C GLU A 39 39.76 -18.93 12.26
N VAL A 40 38.99 -19.63 11.40
CA VAL A 40 37.72 -19.11 10.86
C VAL A 40 36.73 -19.04 12.01
N ILE A 41 36.69 -17.89 12.68
CA ILE A 41 35.67 -17.58 13.68
C ILE A 41 34.32 -17.60 12.93
N SER A 42 33.53 -18.66 13.14
CA SER A 42 32.18 -18.76 12.61
C SER A 42 31.36 -17.59 13.14
N ALA A 43 30.86 -16.73 12.25
CA ALA A 43 30.00 -15.61 12.64
C ALA A 43 28.79 -16.13 13.46
N PRO A 44 28.40 -15.45 14.54
CA PRO A 44 27.25 -15.85 15.34
C PRO A 44 25.98 -15.89 14.46
N PRO A 45 25.04 -16.82 14.75
CA PRO A 45 23.81 -16.94 13.99
C PRO A 45 23.03 -15.61 14.02
N PRO A 46 22.38 -15.22 12.91
CA PRO A 46 21.59 -13.99 12.87
C PRO A 46 20.47 -14.05 13.93
N PRO A 47 20.08 -12.90 14.50
CA PRO A 47 18.99 -12.84 15.46
C PRO A 47 17.69 -13.38 14.84
N PRO A 48 16.80 -13.98 15.64
CA PRO A 48 15.53 -14.51 15.16
C PRO A 48 14.66 -13.40 14.56
N ASP A 49 14.02 -13.70 13.43
CA ASP A 49 13.11 -12.77 12.75
C ASP A 49 11.72 -12.79 13.41
N GLU A 50 11.43 -11.72 14.14
CA GLU A 50 10.13 -11.52 14.82
C GLU A 50 9.03 -11.01 13.87
N VAL A 51 9.41 -10.46 12.70
CA VAL A 51 8.50 -9.78 11.76
C VAL A 51 7.90 -10.76 10.74
N ALA A 52 8.68 -11.70 10.20
CA ALA A 52 8.17 -12.68 9.22
C ALA A 52 6.94 -13.48 9.71
N PRO A 53 6.86 -13.94 10.98
CA PRO A 53 5.66 -14.57 11.50
C PRO A 53 4.44 -13.64 11.50
N LEU A 54 4.62 -12.34 11.76
CA LEU A 54 3.53 -11.36 11.73
C LEU A 54 3.01 -11.10 10.32
N LEU A 55 3.90 -11.09 9.32
CA LEU A 55 3.50 -10.98 7.91
C LEU A 55 2.70 -12.20 7.45
N SER A 56 3.11 -13.39 7.89
CA SER A 56 2.39 -14.64 7.62
C SER A 56 1.02 -14.64 8.31
N TYR A 57 0.97 -14.18 9.57
CA TYR A 57 -0.26 -13.99 10.32
C TYR A 57 -1.22 -13.02 9.60
N HIS A 58 -0.75 -11.86 9.13
CA HIS A 58 -1.58 -10.91 8.39
C HIS A 58 -2.14 -11.51 7.09
N GLN A 59 -1.36 -12.32 6.37
CA GLN A 59 -1.87 -13.05 5.20
C GLN A 59 -2.98 -14.04 5.55
N SER A 60 -2.92 -14.67 6.71
CA SER A 60 -3.98 -15.56 7.20
C SER A 60 -5.25 -14.78 7.56
N LEU A 61 -5.12 -13.63 8.23
CA LEU A 61 -6.24 -12.77 8.58
C LEU A 61 -7.04 -12.32 7.36
N ARG A 62 -6.37 -12.04 6.24
CA ARG A 62 -7.04 -11.64 4.98
C ARG A 62 -7.97 -12.70 4.39
N ARG A 63 -7.85 -13.96 4.82
CA ARG A 63 -8.71 -15.07 4.38
C ARG A 63 -9.87 -15.33 5.34
N MET A 64 -9.89 -14.66 6.49
CA MET A 64 -10.93 -14.80 7.50
C MET A 64 -12.17 -13.99 7.15
N THR A 65 -13.32 -14.50 7.58
CA THR A 65 -14.60 -13.78 7.60
C THR A 65 -14.62 -12.71 8.70
N GLN A 66 -15.59 -11.80 8.65
CA GLN A 66 -15.74 -10.78 9.71
C GLN A 66 -16.00 -11.40 11.08
N GLY A 67 -16.76 -12.50 11.17
CA GLY A 67 -17.00 -13.19 12.43
C GLY A 67 -15.73 -13.82 13.01
N GLU A 68 -14.88 -14.40 12.17
CA GLU A 68 -13.59 -14.96 12.56
C GLU A 68 -12.60 -13.87 13.00
N LEU A 69 -12.57 -12.72 12.33
CA LEU A 69 -11.75 -11.57 12.74
C LEU A 69 -12.15 -11.06 14.12
N LEU A 70 -13.46 -10.97 14.41
CA LEU A 70 -13.95 -10.55 15.73
C LEU A 70 -13.62 -11.59 16.81
N LYS A 71 -13.68 -12.88 16.48
CA LYS A 71 -13.25 -13.96 17.37
C LYS A 71 -11.76 -13.88 17.66
N GLU A 72 -10.93 -13.64 16.64
CA GLU A 72 -9.48 -13.47 16.78
C GLU A 72 -9.15 -12.26 17.67
N LEU A 73 -9.80 -11.12 17.43
CA LEU A 73 -9.66 -9.92 18.28
C LEU A 73 -10.05 -10.19 19.74
N SER A 74 -11.11 -10.96 19.96
CA SER A 74 -11.53 -11.37 21.31
C SER A 74 -10.47 -12.27 21.96
N GLY A 75 -9.90 -13.21 21.21
CA GLY A 75 -8.83 -14.09 21.67
C GLY A 75 -7.55 -13.33 22.03
N LEU A 76 -7.12 -12.41 21.17
CA LEU A 76 -5.97 -11.52 21.41
C LEU A 76 -6.18 -10.64 22.64
N GLY A 77 -7.41 -10.17 22.88
CA GLY A 77 -7.76 -9.37 24.07
C GLY A 77 -7.59 -10.10 25.40
N LEU A 78 -7.61 -11.44 25.40
CA LEU A 78 -7.38 -12.27 26.58
C LEU A 78 -5.89 -12.57 26.82
N GLN A 79 -5.02 -12.32 25.83
CA GLN A 79 -3.59 -12.58 25.95
C GLN A 79 -2.90 -11.51 26.81
N LYS A 80 -1.74 -11.86 27.38
CA LYS A 80 -0.90 -10.90 28.11
C LYS A 80 -0.51 -9.77 27.16
N ARG A 81 -0.74 -8.52 27.60
CA ARG A 81 -0.34 -7.33 26.83
C ARG A 81 1.16 -7.38 26.54
N SER A 82 1.48 -7.27 25.25
CA SER A 82 2.84 -7.21 24.72
C SER A 82 2.84 -6.41 23.41
N PRO A 83 3.99 -5.88 22.97
CA PRO A 83 4.10 -5.20 21.67
C PRO A 83 3.65 -6.08 20.50
N ARG A 84 3.99 -7.38 20.55
CA ARG A 84 3.56 -8.37 19.56
C ARG A 84 2.04 -8.49 19.47
N VAL A 85 1.36 -8.66 20.61
CA VAL A 85 -0.10 -8.76 20.67
C VAL A 85 -0.74 -7.44 20.20
N ALA A 86 -0.18 -6.29 20.56
CA ALA A 86 -0.68 -4.99 20.11
C ALA A 86 -0.59 -4.85 18.57
N VAL A 87 0.50 -5.31 17.95
CA VAL A 87 0.63 -5.33 16.48
C VAL A 87 -0.37 -6.31 15.85
N GLN A 88 -0.54 -7.51 16.41
CA GLN A 88 -1.52 -8.49 15.91
C GLN A 88 -2.96 -7.97 16.00
N MET A 89 -3.31 -7.29 17.10
CA MET A 89 -4.60 -6.63 17.26
C MET A 89 -4.78 -5.50 16.24
N GLY A 90 -3.75 -4.67 16.03
CA GLY A 90 -3.76 -3.63 15.01
C GLY A 90 -4.02 -4.20 13.61
N MET A 91 -3.29 -5.25 13.22
CA MET A 91 -3.47 -5.93 11.93
C MET A 91 -4.89 -6.49 11.75
N ALA A 92 -5.48 -7.09 12.80
CA ALA A 92 -6.85 -7.60 12.73
C ALA A 92 -7.89 -6.48 12.62
N LEU A 93 -7.73 -5.38 13.39
CA LEU A 93 -8.61 -4.21 13.33
C LEU A 93 -8.57 -3.50 11.97
N MET A 94 -7.42 -3.48 11.28
CA MET A 94 -7.31 -2.92 9.92
C MET A 94 -8.18 -3.64 8.89
N LEU A 95 -8.60 -4.88 9.16
CA LEU A 95 -9.39 -5.72 8.26
C LEU A 95 -10.88 -5.77 8.64
N THR A 96 -11.29 -5.14 9.75
CA THR A 96 -12.70 -4.99 10.09
C THR A 96 -13.34 -3.85 9.29
N ARG A 97 -14.67 -3.89 9.14
CA ARG A 97 -15.40 -2.89 8.34
C ARG A 97 -15.72 -1.57 9.08
N GLY A 98 -15.24 -1.40 10.32
CA GLY A 98 -15.55 -0.25 11.16
C GLY A 98 -14.54 0.89 11.03
N SER A 99 -14.97 2.11 10.70
CA SER A 99 -14.09 3.28 10.66
C SER A 99 -13.46 3.61 12.03
N SER A 100 -14.16 3.32 13.12
CA SER A 100 -13.66 3.47 14.50
C SER A 100 -12.59 2.44 14.86
N ASP A 101 -12.61 1.26 14.23
CA ASP A 101 -11.59 0.22 14.44
C ASP A 101 -10.27 0.63 13.81
N LEU A 102 -10.30 1.30 12.66
CA LEU A 102 -9.09 1.79 12.00
C LEU A 102 -8.36 2.86 12.81
N ALA A 103 -9.10 3.76 13.48
CA ALA A 103 -8.51 4.72 14.41
C ALA A 103 -7.90 4.03 15.64
N ARG A 104 -8.55 2.98 16.15
CA ARG A 104 -8.03 2.16 17.26
C ARG A 104 -6.78 1.38 16.86
N ALA A 105 -6.76 0.82 15.66
CA ALA A 105 -5.61 0.14 15.09
C ALA A 105 -4.40 1.08 15.01
N GLN A 106 -4.61 2.28 14.46
CA GLN A 106 -3.59 3.32 14.36
C GLN A 106 -3.00 3.64 15.74
N ALA A 107 -3.85 3.89 16.75
CA ALA A 107 -3.39 4.21 18.10
C ALA A 107 -2.55 3.09 18.76
N LEU A 108 -2.96 1.82 18.57
CA LEU A 108 -2.18 0.67 19.06
C LEU A 108 -0.81 0.59 18.38
N LEU A 109 -0.77 0.75 17.06
CA LEU A 109 0.44 0.67 16.26
C LEU A 109 1.39 1.84 16.54
N ASP A 110 0.87 3.06 16.69
CA ASP A 110 1.63 4.24 17.10
C ASP A 110 2.26 4.05 18.49
N SER A 111 1.55 3.41 19.43
CA SER A 111 2.10 3.12 20.76
C SER A 111 3.30 2.18 20.71
N VAL A 112 3.28 1.19 19.81
CA VAL A 112 4.39 0.25 19.61
C VAL A 112 5.54 0.94 18.88
N ALA A 113 5.24 1.74 17.84
CA ALA A 113 6.24 2.46 17.06
C ALA A 113 7.05 3.45 17.91
N THR A 114 6.40 4.12 18.87
CA THR A 114 7.02 5.12 19.74
C THR A 114 7.54 4.57 21.07
N SER A 115 7.35 3.27 21.34
CA SER A 115 7.77 2.64 22.59
C SER A 115 9.31 2.57 22.70
N ALA A 116 9.83 3.02 23.85
CA ALA A 116 11.23 2.89 24.22
C ALA A 116 11.60 1.50 24.76
N ASP A 117 10.63 0.60 24.91
CA ASP A 117 10.85 -0.75 25.41
C ASP A 117 11.75 -1.58 24.45
N VAL A 118 12.55 -2.47 25.02
CA VAL A 118 13.43 -3.38 24.29
C VAL A 118 12.59 -4.43 23.56
N GLU A 119 11.52 -4.92 24.20
CA GLU A 119 10.58 -5.88 23.60
C GLU A 119 9.83 -5.30 22.38
N ALA A 120 9.72 -3.97 22.28
CA ALA A 120 9.09 -3.30 21.15
C ALA A 120 10.07 -3.06 19.99
N ALA A 121 11.39 -3.07 20.25
CA ALA A 121 12.43 -2.78 19.27
C ALA A 121 12.27 -3.51 17.92
N PRO A 122 12.02 -4.84 17.86
CA PRO A 122 11.89 -5.53 16.58
C PRO A 122 10.62 -5.15 15.81
N PHE A 123 9.61 -4.59 16.46
CA PHE A 123 8.32 -4.28 15.86
C PHE A 123 8.16 -2.81 15.46
N ARG A 124 9.03 -1.89 15.92
CA ARG A 124 8.82 -0.44 15.74
C ARG A 124 8.69 -0.03 14.28
N SER A 125 9.56 -0.52 13.40
CA SER A 125 9.55 -0.17 11.97
C SER A 125 8.28 -0.66 11.26
N LEU A 126 7.88 -1.91 11.54
CA LEU A 126 6.63 -2.47 11.02
C LEU A 126 5.42 -1.71 11.56
N ALA A 127 5.39 -1.41 12.86
CA ALA A 127 4.30 -0.69 13.50
C ALA A 127 4.16 0.74 12.95
N GLN A 128 5.28 1.44 12.71
CA GLN A 128 5.30 2.76 12.09
C GLN A 128 4.71 2.72 10.67
N LEU A 129 5.10 1.73 9.86
CA LEU A 129 4.57 1.53 8.52
C LEU A 129 3.06 1.30 8.58
N LEU A 130 2.59 0.37 9.41
CA LEU A 130 1.17 0.04 9.51
C LEU A 130 0.34 1.21 10.04
N SER A 131 0.86 1.99 11.00
CA SER A 131 0.20 3.20 11.47
C SER A 131 0.03 4.23 10.37
N SER A 132 1.09 4.50 9.59
CA SER A 132 1.01 5.42 8.44
C SER A 132 -0.05 4.96 7.42
N ASN A 133 -0.13 3.65 7.17
CA ASN A 133 -1.13 3.06 6.30
C ASN A 133 -2.56 3.23 6.84
N CYS A 134 -2.77 3.12 8.16
CA CYS A 134 -4.06 3.41 8.79
C CYS A 134 -4.46 4.88 8.56
N ALA A 135 -3.52 5.81 8.75
CA ALA A 135 -3.77 7.23 8.54
C ALA A 135 -4.12 7.57 7.09
N GLU A 136 -3.42 6.96 6.12
CA GLU A 136 -3.72 7.07 4.70
C GLU A 136 -5.10 6.52 4.36
N THR A 137 -5.42 5.33 4.88
CA THR A 137 -6.72 4.68 4.65
C THR A 137 -7.88 5.54 5.17
N ARG A 138 -7.72 6.20 6.33
CA ARG A 138 -8.71 7.16 6.85
C ARG A 138 -8.89 8.36 5.94
N ARG A 139 -7.80 8.96 5.45
CA ARG A 139 -7.87 10.08 4.49
C ARG A 139 -8.59 9.65 3.21
N LEU A 140 -8.33 8.43 2.72
CA LEU A 140 -9.01 7.90 1.53
C LEU A 140 -10.52 7.73 1.77
N TYR A 141 -10.95 7.25 2.94
CA TYR A 141 -12.36 7.22 3.31
C TYR A 141 -12.99 8.61 3.33
N ASP A 142 -12.32 9.60 3.94
CA ASP A 142 -12.83 10.99 3.96
C ASP A 142 -12.96 11.58 2.54
N HIS A 143 -12.03 11.25 1.63
CA HIS A 143 -12.11 11.66 0.24
C HIS A 143 -13.26 10.95 -0.51
N ALA A 144 -13.46 9.65 -0.27
CA ALA A 144 -14.55 8.89 -0.86
C ALA A 144 -15.92 9.47 -0.45
N ASP A 145 -16.11 9.82 0.82
CA ASP A 145 -17.35 10.42 1.32
C ASP A 145 -17.63 11.80 0.71
N LYS A 146 -16.59 12.63 0.56
CA LYS A 146 -16.69 13.92 -0.13
C LYS A 146 -17.10 13.76 -1.59
N LEU A 147 -16.47 12.82 -2.32
CA LEU A 147 -16.80 12.54 -3.72
C LEU A 147 -18.23 11.99 -3.86
N ALA A 148 -18.66 11.09 -2.98
CA ALA A 148 -20.02 10.57 -2.97
C ALA A 148 -21.08 11.67 -2.73
N THR A 149 -20.76 12.65 -1.89
CA THR A 149 -21.62 13.82 -1.65
C THR A 149 -21.70 14.71 -2.89
N GLN A 150 -20.55 15.05 -3.48
CA GLN A 150 -20.49 15.83 -4.72
C GLN A 150 -21.25 15.15 -5.88
N GLN A 151 -21.15 13.83 -6.00
CA GLN A 151 -21.87 13.07 -7.03
C GLN A 151 -23.39 13.22 -6.86
N LYS A 152 -23.91 13.12 -5.65
CA LYS A 152 -25.35 13.29 -5.37
C LYS A 152 -25.81 14.70 -5.68
N ASP A 153 -25.03 15.72 -5.31
CA ASP A 153 -25.38 17.11 -5.58
C ASP A 153 -25.33 17.44 -7.08
N ASN A 154 -24.35 16.90 -7.81
CA ASN A 154 -24.29 17.03 -9.26
C ASN A 154 -25.45 16.31 -9.94
N GLN A 155 -25.84 15.13 -9.47
CA GLN A 155 -26.99 14.39 -9.98
C GLN A 155 -28.29 15.20 -9.81
N ARG A 156 -28.48 15.84 -8.65
CA ARG A 156 -29.63 16.75 -8.42
C ARG A 156 -29.62 17.94 -9.36
N ARG A 157 -28.46 18.56 -9.62
CA ARG A 157 -28.33 19.66 -10.58
C ARG A 157 -28.67 19.20 -12.00
N ILE A 158 -28.27 18.00 -12.40
CA ILE A 158 -28.61 17.42 -13.70
C ILE A 158 -30.12 17.22 -13.81
N GLU A 159 -30.78 16.70 -12.77
CA GLU A 159 -32.24 16.53 -12.73
C GLU A 159 -32.97 17.88 -12.87
N GLN A 160 -32.52 18.91 -12.15
CA GLN A 160 -33.07 20.27 -12.27
C GLN A 160 -32.89 20.85 -13.68
N LEU A 161 -31.71 20.68 -14.28
CA LEU A 161 -31.45 21.15 -15.64
C LEU A 161 -32.33 20.42 -16.66
N ASN A 162 -32.55 19.12 -16.48
CA ASN A 162 -33.46 18.35 -17.33
C ASN A 162 -34.91 18.83 -17.21
N GLU A 163 -35.38 19.13 -15.99
CA GLU A 163 -36.71 19.69 -15.77
C GLU A 163 -36.87 21.04 -16.50
N ILE A 164 -35.86 21.91 -16.43
CA ILE A 164 -35.85 23.19 -17.16
C ILE A 164 -35.89 22.97 -18.67
N VAL A 165 -35.08 22.05 -19.20
CA VAL A 165 -35.07 21.72 -20.64
C VAL A 165 -36.43 21.20 -21.10
N GLU A 166 -37.05 20.31 -20.34
CA GLU A 166 -38.40 19.82 -20.66
C GLU A 166 -39.45 20.94 -20.57
N GLY A 167 -39.33 21.85 -19.59
CA GLY A 167 -40.16 23.05 -19.50
C GLY A 167 -40.03 23.96 -20.73
N LEU A 168 -38.81 24.18 -21.21
CA LEU A 168 -38.55 24.97 -22.43
C LEU A 168 -39.12 24.29 -23.68
N LYS A 169 -38.97 22.97 -23.82
CA LYS A 169 -39.58 22.21 -24.92
C LYS A 169 -41.10 22.29 -24.91
N ALA A 170 -41.72 22.27 -23.72
CA ALA A 170 -43.16 22.45 -23.60
C ALA A 170 -43.60 23.83 -24.09
N ILE A 171 -42.87 24.89 -23.71
CA ILE A 171 -43.11 26.25 -24.20
C ILE A 171 -42.99 26.30 -25.73
N GLU A 172 -41.93 25.70 -26.31
CA GLU A 172 -41.71 25.62 -27.76
C GLU A 172 -42.90 24.98 -28.49
N ARG A 173 -43.45 23.89 -27.96
CA ARG A 173 -44.62 23.22 -28.54
C ARG A 173 -45.89 24.07 -28.51
N THR A 174 -46.03 24.94 -27.51
CA THR A 174 -47.23 25.77 -27.35
C THR A 174 -47.16 27.12 -28.06
N LEU A 175 -46.01 27.48 -28.65
CA LEU A 175 -45.87 28.72 -29.42
C LEU A 175 -46.68 28.64 -30.73
N PRO A 176 -47.55 29.62 -31.01
CA PRO A 176 -48.32 29.64 -32.25
C PRO A 176 -47.40 29.81 -33.48
N VAL A 177 -47.67 29.04 -34.54
CA VAL A 177 -46.97 29.16 -35.83
C VAL A 177 -47.07 30.59 -36.33
N ARG A 178 -45.92 31.23 -36.56
CA ARG A 178 -45.85 32.60 -37.11
C ARG A 178 -46.55 32.62 -38.47
N PRO A 179 -47.58 33.45 -38.70
CA PRO A 179 -48.25 33.51 -39.99
C PRO A 179 -47.24 33.98 -41.05
N ALA A 180 -47.18 33.25 -42.17
CA ALA A 180 -46.35 33.61 -43.31
C ALA A 180 -46.77 34.99 -43.83
N PRO A 181 -45.82 35.87 -44.22
CA PRO A 181 -46.17 37.19 -44.74
C PRO A 181 -46.97 37.02 -46.04
N THR A 182 -48.25 37.40 -46.01
CA THR A 182 -49.07 37.52 -47.21
C THR A 182 -48.54 38.69 -48.02
N SER A 183 -47.85 38.39 -49.13
CA SER A 183 -47.43 39.39 -50.11
C SER A 183 -48.67 40.08 -50.68
N GLN A 184 -49.01 41.26 -50.17
CA GLN A 184 -50.07 42.09 -50.74
C GLN A 184 -49.56 42.71 -52.04
N VAL A 185 -49.99 42.12 -53.16
CA VAL A 185 -49.85 42.67 -54.51
C VAL A 185 -50.88 43.81 -54.63
N THR A 186 -50.41 45.06 -54.61
CA THR A 186 -51.22 46.25 -54.91
C THR A 186 -51.41 46.37 -56.42
N LYS A 187 -52.67 46.42 -56.85
CA LYS A 187 -53.10 46.80 -58.21
C LYS A 187 -53.43 48.28 -58.25
#